data_AF-A0A892I7U0-F1
#
_entry.id   AF-A0A892I7U0-F1
#
_cell.length_a   1.000
_cell.length_b   1.000
_cell.length_c   1.000
_cell.angle_alpha   90.00
_cell.angle_beta   90.00
_cell.angle_gamma   90.00
#
_symmetry.space_group_name_H-M   'P 1'
#
loop_
_entity.id
_entity.type
_entity.pdbx_description
1 polymer ?
#
loop_
_entity_poly.entity_id
_entity_poly.type
_entity_poly.pdbx_seq_one_letter_code
_entity_poly.pdbx_strand_id
1 'polypeptide(L)'
;MSENTKIEWCDHTFNPWEGCQKVGPGCDHCYAETRNARFAGGTAVNWGPGAPRRRTSSANWRKPLAWNAAHAEFFAAHGRRQRVFCASLADVFDNAVSPIWRADLFELIKRTPHLDWLLLTKRIGNAREMIQTSIEFLMDADREWPWPNVWLGATIVNQTEADRDIPKLLAVTARVHFLSMEPLIGPVDLTSSGAVWSDMNGNIVDAPSRGLRSVDWVIVGGESGPHARPMHPDWARSLRDQCAAAGVPFLFKQWGEWAPAPEVIDASGTLFHRFTDGVWMQRIGKRAAGRLLDVRTHDQFPAVPA
;
A
#
# COMPACT_ATOMS: atom_id res chain seq x y z
N MET A 1 16.48 9.48 7.63
CA MET A 1 15.77 8.27 7.13
C MET A 1 16.78 7.15 7.25
N SER A 2 16.50 6.11 8.02
CA SER A 2 17.40 4.97 8.20
C SER A 2 17.75 4.35 6.85
N GLU A 3 18.93 3.74 6.78
CA GLU A 3 19.47 3.09 5.57
C GLU A 3 18.51 2.02 5.02
N ASN A 4 17.78 1.33 5.91
CA ASN A 4 16.69 0.40 5.60
C ASN A 4 15.37 0.87 6.24
N THR A 5 14.24 0.56 5.61
CA THR A 5 12.90 0.88 6.14
C THR A 5 12.49 -0.08 7.27
N LYS A 6 11.59 0.37 8.16
CA LYS A 6 10.94 -0.49 9.18
C LYS A 6 9.60 -1.04 8.69
N ILE A 7 9.30 -0.89 7.40
CA ILE A 7 8.10 -1.42 6.77
C ILE A 7 8.44 -2.85 6.35
N GLU A 8 7.76 -3.81 6.95
CA GLU A 8 8.09 -5.25 6.92
C GLU A 8 8.07 -5.84 5.50
N TRP A 9 7.41 -5.16 4.56
CA TRP A 9 7.11 -5.65 3.23
C TRP A 9 7.91 -4.97 2.11
N CYS A 10 8.84 -4.07 2.44
CA CYS A 10 9.80 -3.51 1.49
C CYS A 10 11.19 -3.33 2.12
N ASP A 11 12.22 -3.19 1.28
CA ASP A 11 13.60 -2.96 1.76
C ASP A 11 13.87 -1.46 1.91
N HIS A 12 13.32 -0.68 0.97
CA HIS A 12 13.51 0.77 0.87
C HIS A 12 12.20 1.52 0.82
N THR A 13 12.26 2.80 1.17
CA THR A 13 11.16 3.74 0.98
C THR A 13 11.67 4.97 0.24
N PHE A 14 11.02 5.29 -0.86
CA PHE A 14 11.32 6.45 -1.68
C PHE A 14 10.12 7.39 -1.74
N ASN A 15 10.39 8.69 -1.60
CA ASN A 15 9.39 9.74 -1.76
C ASN A 15 9.91 10.74 -2.80
N PRO A 16 9.32 10.84 -4.00
CA PRO A 16 9.73 11.81 -5.00
C PRO A 16 9.34 13.26 -4.60
N TRP A 17 8.26 13.38 -3.84
CA TRP A 17 7.79 14.59 -3.19
C TRP A 17 7.15 14.26 -1.84
N GLU A 18 6.84 15.29 -1.06
CA GLU A 18 6.01 15.22 0.14
C GLU A 18 4.76 16.08 -0.05
N GLY A 19 3.63 15.58 0.44
CA GLY A 19 2.34 16.25 0.35
C GLY A 19 1.30 15.41 -0.39
N CYS A 20 0.05 15.53 0.05
CA CYS A 20 -1.11 14.89 -0.57
C CYS A 20 -2.40 15.61 -0.15
N GLN A 21 -3.54 15.18 -0.66
CA GLN A 21 -4.87 15.60 -0.22
C GLN A 21 -5.64 14.38 0.31
N LYS A 22 -6.50 14.57 1.31
CA LYS A 22 -7.38 13.50 1.81
C LYS A 22 -8.44 13.15 0.75
N VAL A 23 -8.71 11.87 0.56
CA VAL A 23 -9.68 11.37 -0.44
C VAL A 23 -10.66 10.33 0.09
N GLY A 24 -10.49 9.91 1.35
CA GLY A 24 -11.33 8.87 1.94
C GLY A 24 -10.97 8.59 3.40
N PRO A 25 -11.69 7.68 4.05
CA PRO A 25 -11.58 7.43 5.48
C PRO A 25 -10.22 6.87 5.91
N GLY A 26 -9.45 6.27 5.01
CA GLY A 26 -8.05 5.91 5.26
C GLY A 26 -7.12 7.11 5.47
N CYS A 27 -7.58 8.35 5.24
CA CYS A 27 -6.81 9.57 5.42
C CYS A 27 -7.12 10.33 6.72
N ASP A 28 -8.14 9.93 7.48
CA ASP A 28 -8.65 10.68 8.64
C ASP A 28 -7.56 10.88 9.71
N HIS A 29 -6.72 9.87 9.91
CA HIS A 29 -5.62 9.88 10.89
C HIS A 29 -4.25 9.68 10.22
N CYS A 30 -4.04 10.33 9.06
CA CYS A 30 -2.84 10.19 8.24
C CYS A 30 -1.55 10.58 8.99
N TYR A 31 -0.68 9.60 9.26
CA TYR A 31 0.60 9.87 9.93
C TYR A 31 1.51 10.83 9.15
N ALA A 32 1.44 10.84 7.81
CA ALA A 32 2.28 11.68 6.97
C ALA A 32 1.88 13.16 7.09
N GLU A 33 0.59 13.45 7.25
CA GLU A 33 0.07 14.79 7.55
C GLU A 33 0.55 15.26 8.93
N THR A 34 0.38 14.44 9.98
CA THR A 34 0.88 14.75 11.33
C THR A 34 2.38 14.98 11.33
N ARG A 35 3.13 14.16 10.57
CA ARG A 35 4.57 14.32 10.39
C ARG A 35 4.91 15.65 9.70
N ASN A 36 4.18 16.02 8.65
CA ASN A 36 4.39 17.29 7.96
C ASN A 36 4.18 18.47 8.92
N ALA A 37 3.08 18.48 9.69
CA ALA A 37 2.83 19.48 10.72
C ALA A 37 3.97 19.57 11.75
N ARG A 38 4.43 18.43 12.26
CA ARG A 38 5.52 18.38 13.24
C ARG A 38 6.82 19.02 12.74
N PHE A 39 7.17 18.80 11.47
CA PHE A 39 8.42 19.32 10.89
C PHE A 39 8.27 20.70 10.24
N ALA A 40 7.05 21.22 10.10
CA ALA A 40 6.76 22.53 9.51
C ALA A 40 6.20 23.54 10.53
N GLY A 41 6.53 23.39 11.82
CA GLY A 41 6.19 24.38 12.85
C GLY A 41 4.74 24.33 13.36
N GLY A 42 4.08 23.18 13.25
CA GLY A 42 2.74 22.93 13.78
C GLY A 42 1.63 22.85 12.74
N THR A 43 1.90 23.25 11.48
CA THR A 43 0.90 23.25 10.40
C THR A 43 1.33 22.32 9.27
N ALA A 44 0.41 21.50 8.76
CA ALA A 44 0.67 20.61 7.64
C ALA A 44 0.68 21.36 6.30
N VAL A 45 1.68 22.22 6.08
CA VAL A 45 1.79 23.15 4.94
C VAL A 45 1.73 22.48 3.56
N ASN A 46 2.05 21.19 3.45
CA ASN A 46 2.02 20.45 2.18
C ASN A 46 0.79 19.56 2.00
N TRP A 47 -0.15 19.59 2.95
CA TRP A 47 -1.30 18.68 2.99
C TRP A 47 -2.62 19.41 2.77
N GLY A 48 -3.52 18.78 2.00
CA GLY A 48 -4.86 19.28 1.72
C GLY A 48 -5.05 19.86 0.32
N PRO A 49 -6.30 20.28 0.01
CA PRO A 49 -6.66 20.88 -1.27
C PRO A 49 -5.88 22.18 -1.52
N GLY A 50 -5.28 22.31 -2.71
CA GLY A 50 -4.50 23.50 -3.09
C GLY A 50 -3.16 23.68 -2.35
N ALA A 51 -2.86 22.86 -1.33
CA ALA A 51 -1.59 22.95 -0.62
C ALA A 51 -0.40 22.59 -1.53
N PRO A 52 0.72 23.33 -1.48
CA PRO A 52 1.87 23.07 -2.34
C PRO A 52 2.51 21.71 -2.01
N ARG A 53 2.90 20.95 -3.03
CA ARG A 53 3.73 19.75 -2.86
C ARG A 53 5.20 20.12 -2.82
N ARG A 54 5.97 19.43 -1.98
CA ARG A 54 7.40 19.71 -1.81
C ARG A 54 8.22 18.62 -2.48
N ARG A 55 8.90 18.94 -3.58
CA ARG A 55 9.83 17.99 -4.22
C ARG A 55 10.97 17.64 -3.25
N THR A 56 11.36 16.36 -3.21
CA THR A 56 12.50 15.95 -2.39
C THR A 56 13.83 16.28 -3.05
N SER A 57 14.90 16.34 -2.26
CA SER A 57 16.21 16.80 -2.71
C SER A 57 16.85 15.89 -3.76
N SER A 58 17.75 16.44 -4.59
CA SER A 58 18.54 15.67 -5.55
C SER A 58 19.30 14.49 -4.92
N ALA A 59 19.78 14.66 -3.68
CA ALA A 59 20.41 13.58 -2.91
C ALA A 59 19.45 12.42 -2.63
N ASN A 60 18.16 12.70 -2.39
CA ASN A 60 17.15 11.65 -2.23
C ASN A 60 16.89 10.92 -3.56
N TRP A 61 16.80 11.66 -4.67
CA TRP A 61 16.60 11.11 -6.02
C TRP A 61 17.76 10.25 -6.54
N ARG A 62 18.97 10.38 -5.98
CA ARG A 62 20.11 9.49 -6.29
C ARG A 62 20.05 8.13 -5.59
N LYS A 63 19.23 7.96 -4.54
CA LYS A 63 19.22 6.71 -3.75
C LYS A 63 18.80 5.49 -4.56
N PRO A 64 17.73 5.52 -5.38
CA PRO A 64 17.35 4.34 -6.16
C PRO A 64 18.42 3.92 -7.17
N LEU A 65 19.19 4.86 -7.73
CA LEU A 65 20.32 4.53 -8.60
C LEU A 65 21.40 3.75 -7.82
N ALA A 66 21.71 4.16 -6.59
CA ALA A 66 22.66 3.46 -5.73
C ALA A 66 22.15 2.06 -5.33
N TRP A 67 20.88 1.94 -4.95
CA TRP A 67 20.27 0.63 -4.63
C TRP A 67 20.29 -0.30 -5.84
N ASN A 68 19.95 0.21 -7.03
CA ASN A 68 20.00 -0.56 -8.27
C ASN A 68 21.42 -1.04 -8.60
N ALA A 69 22.43 -0.20 -8.38
CA ALA A 69 23.83 -0.59 -8.56
C ALA A 69 24.28 -1.69 -7.57
N ALA A 70 23.73 -1.70 -6.36
CA ALA A 70 23.97 -2.74 -5.35
C ALA A 70 23.18 -4.05 -5.58
N HIS A 71 22.52 -4.20 -6.74
CA HIS A 71 21.67 -5.36 -7.03
C HIS A 71 22.40 -6.69 -6.88
N ALA A 72 23.60 -6.84 -7.45
CA ALA A 72 24.32 -8.12 -7.46
C ALA A 72 24.57 -8.65 -6.04
N GLU A 73 25.03 -7.79 -5.14
CA GLU A 73 25.27 -8.14 -3.73
C GLU A 73 23.96 -8.52 -3.03
N PHE A 74 22.92 -7.70 -3.18
CA PHE A 74 21.63 -7.98 -2.56
C PHE A 74 21.00 -9.28 -3.07
N PHE A 75 21.04 -9.50 -4.39
CA PHE A 75 20.48 -10.68 -5.03
C PHE A 75 21.21 -11.95 -4.61
N ALA A 76 22.55 -11.91 -4.50
CA ALA A 76 23.33 -13.04 -3.99
C ALA A 76 22.94 -13.43 -2.56
N ALA A 77 22.61 -12.45 -1.71
CA ALA A 77 22.22 -12.71 -0.32
C ALA A 77 20.75 -13.12 -0.14
N HIS A 78 19.84 -12.66 -1.02
CA HIS A 78 18.38 -12.79 -0.79
C HIS A 78 17.63 -13.54 -1.89
N GLY A 79 18.24 -13.79 -3.06
CA GLY A 79 17.61 -14.48 -4.20
C GLY A 79 16.48 -13.69 -4.87
N ARG A 80 16.37 -12.38 -4.64
CA ARG A 80 15.32 -11.50 -5.19
C ARG A 80 15.82 -10.07 -5.39
N ARG A 81 15.10 -9.27 -6.17
CA ARG A 81 15.33 -7.82 -6.27
C ARG A 81 14.97 -7.09 -4.96
N GLN A 82 15.55 -5.91 -4.78
CA GLN A 82 15.20 -5.00 -3.69
C GLN A 82 13.85 -4.35 -3.98
N ARG A 83 12.98 -4.27 -2.97
CA ARG A 83 11.65 -3.68 -3.07
C ARG A 83 11.64 -2.25 -2.54
N VAL A 84 11.15 -1.33 -3.35
CA VAL A 84 11.09 0.11 -3.06
C VAL A 84 9.64 0.54 -2.94
N PHE A 85 9.22 0.91 -1.74
CA PHE A 85 7.90 1.50 -1.52
C PHE A 85 7.88 2.96 -1.98
N CYS A 86 6.96 3.28 -2.90
CA CYS A 86 6.71 4.62 -3.41
C CYS A 86 5.20 4.93 -3.39
N ALA A 87 4.68 5.80 -2.51
CA ALA A 87 5.39 6.64 -1.56
C ALA A 87 4.70 6.65 -0.18
N SER A 88 5.52 6.81 0.85
CA SER A 88 5.10 6.87 2.26
C SER A 88 4.62 8.26 2.71
N LEU A 89 5.00 9.32 2.00
CA LEU A 89 4.75 10.73 2.36
C LEU A 89 4.04 11.49 1.24
N ALA A 90 3.50 10.76 0.27
CA ALA A 90 2.88 11.27 -0.94
C ALA A 90 1.94 10.21 -1.53
N ASP A 91 1.18 10.61 -2.54
CA ASP A 91 0.47 9.68 -3.43
C ASP A 91 0.99 9.92 -4.85
N VAL A 92 1.44 8.86 -5.52
CA VAL A 92 2.08 8.91 -6.85
C VAL A 92 1.12 9.49 -7.90
N PHE A 93 -0.18 9.27 -7.72
CA PHE A 93 -1.25 9.71 -8.62
C PHE A 93 -2.07 10.87 -8.04
N ASP A 94 -1.45 11.69 -7.19
CA ASP A 94 -2.04 12.96 -6.73
C ASP A 94 -2.18 13.97 -7.89
N ASN A 95 -3.37 14.57 -8.00
CA ASN A 95 -3.73 15.56 -9.02
C ASN A 95 -2.91 16.85 -8.91
N ALA A 96 -2.51 17.23 -7.69
CA ALA A 96 -1.80 18.48 -7.45
C ALA A 96 -0.32 18.46 -7.86
N VAL A 97 0.21 17.28 -8.23
CA VAL A 97 1.63 17.12 -8.58
C VAL A 97 1.85 17.47 -10.04
N SER A 98 2.91 18.22 -10.32
CA SER A 98 3.35 18.52 -11.68
C SER A 98 3.53 17.23 -12.51
N PRO A 99 2.94 17.13 -13.71
CA PRO A 99 3.17 16.00 -14.61
C PRO A 99 4.65 15.74 -14.91
N ILE A 100 5.48 16.79 -14.93
CA ILE A 100 6.93 16.68 -15.14
C ILE A 100 7.61 15.94 -13.98
N TRP A 101 7.21 16.20 -12.72
CA TRP A 101 7.80 15.48 -11.58
C TRP A 101 7.43 14.01 -11.58
N ARG A 102 6.23 13.68 -12.09
CA ARG A 102 5.80 12.29 -12.28
C ARG A 102 6.57 11.63 -13.42
N ALA A 103 6.75 12.32 -14.55
CA ALA A 103 7.61 11.84 -15.64
C ALA A 103 9.04 11.55 -15.15
N ASP A 104 9.63 12.44 -14.36
CA ASP A 104 10.95 12.23 -13.76
C ASP A 104 11.00 10.96 -12.86
N LEU A 105 9.92 10.70 -12.11
CA LEU A 105 9.80 9.46 -11.31
C LEU A 105 9.74 8.23 -12.22
N PHE A 106 8.95 8.27 -13.29
CA PHE A 106 8.82 7.15 -14.23
C PHE A 106 10.13 6.89 -14.97
N GLU A 107 10.88 7.92 -15.34
CA GLU A 107 12.23 7.80 -15.87
C GLU A 107 13.17 7.10 -14.89
N LEU A 108 13.11 7.49 -13.60
CA LEU A 108 13.92 6.84 -12.56
C LEU A 108 13.55 5.35 -12.39
N ILE A 109 12.27 5.01 -12.43
CA ILE A 109 11.78 3.63 -12.38
C ILE A 109 12.32 2.84 -13.57
N LYS A 110 12.22 3.38 -14.78
CA LYS A 110 12.74 2.74 -16.00
C LYS A 110 14.24 2.49 -15.93
N ARG A 111 15.00 3.46 -15.41
CA ARG A 111 16.46 3.38 -15.23
C ARG A 111 16.92 2.49 -14.07
N THR A 112 15.99 1.93 -13.29
CA THR A 112 16.30 1.05 -12.17
C THR A 112 15.62 -0.32 -12.30
N PRO A 113 15.93 -1.08 -13.38
CA PRO A 113 15.25 -2.35 -13.69
C PRO A 113 15.51 -3.46 -12.67
N HIS A 114 16.54 -3.32 -11.82
CA HIS A 114 16.88 -4.28 -10.78
C HIS A 114 16.20 -4.02 -9.43
N LEU A 115 15.23 -3.08 -9.39
CA LEU A 115 14.40 -2.79 -8.21
C LEU A 115 12.94 -3.10 -8.50
N ASP A 116 12.25 -3.77 -7.57
CA ASP A 116 10.79 -3.88 -7.59
C ASP A 116 10.16 -2.62 -6.99
N TRP A 117 9.51 -1.81 -7.82
CA TRP A 117 8.83 -0.58 -7.39
C TRP A 117 7.39 -0.84 -6.99
N LEU A 118 7.09 -0.68 -5.70
CA LEU A 118 5.74 -0.80 -5.14
C LEU A 118 5.08 0.57 -5.16
N LEU A 119 4.35 0.85 -6.24
CA LEU A 119 3.57 2.07 -6.42
C LEU A 119 2.20 1.90 -5.74
N LEU A 120 1.94 2.68 -4.68
CA LEU A 120 0.68 2.60 -3.92
C LEU A 120 -0.09 3.92 -3.99
N THR A 121 -1.41 3.83 -4.13
CA THR A 121 -2.28 5.00 -4.21
C THR A 121 -3.64 4.80 -3.55
N LYS A 122 -4.31 5.90 -3.18
CA LYS A 122 -5.74 5.95 -2.84
C LYS A 122 -6.61 6.49 -3.99
N ARG A 123 -6.00 6.72 -5.16
CA ARG A 123 -6.60 7.37 -6.34
C ARG A 123 -6.42 6.50 -7.57
N ILE A 124 -6.66 5.20 -7.46
CA ILE A 124 -6.33 4.26 -8.54
C ILE A 124 -7.02 4.59 -9.87
N GLY A 125 -8.17 5.29 -9.84
CA GLY A 125 -8.83 5.80 -11.03
C GLY A 125 -7.98 6.76 -11.89
N ASN A 126 -7.00 7.43 -11.30
CA ASN A 126 -6.08 8.31 -12.02
C ASN A 126 -4.93 7.56 -12.69
N ALA A 127 -4.64 6.32 -12.26
CA ALA A 127 -3.37 5.66 -12.58
C ALA A 127 -3.19 5.44 -14.08
N ARG A 128 -4.22 4.94 -14.79
CA ARG A 128 -4.13 4.65 -16.24
C ARG A 128 -3.65 5.88 -17.03
N GLU A 129 -4.36 6.99 -16.91
CA GLU A 129 -4.07 8.22 -17.65
C GLU A 129 -2.72 8.80 -17.22
N MET A 130 -2.46 8.88 -15.92
CA MET A 130 -1.22 9.45 -15.42
C MET A 130 0.02 8.62 -15.76
N ILE A 131 -0.09 7.28 -15.82
CA ILE A 131 0.95 6.38 -16.33
C ILE A 131 1.20 6.68 -17.80
N GLN A 132 0.14 6.67 -18.62
CA GLN A 132 0.22 6.90 -20.07
C GLN A 132 0.90 8.24 -20.37
N THR A 133 0.43 9.33 -19.76
CA THR A 133 1.02 10.66 -19.92
C THR A 133 2.48 10.69 -19.46
N SER A 134 2.83 10.02 -18.36
CA SER A 134 4.22 10.00 -17.88
C SER A 134 5.15 9.29 -18.86
N ILE A 135 4.71 8.20 -19.48
CA ILE A 135 5.46 7.47 -20.52
C ILE A 135 5.60 8.31 -21.78
N GLU A 136 4.54 9.01 -22.19
CA GLU A 136 4.58 9.92 -23.35
C GLU A 136 5.61 11.04 -23.18
N PHE A 137 5.73 11.58 -21.97
CA PHE A 137 6.74 12.60 -21.64
C PHE A 137 8.18 12.12 -21.80
N LEU A 138 8.44 10.81 -21.67
CA LEU A 138 9.80 10.27 -21.83
C LEU A 138 10.30 10.36 -23.28
N MET A 139 9.40 10.63 -24.25
CA MET A 139 9.70 10.65 -25.69
C MET A 139 10.41 9.37 -26.17
N ASP A 140 10.20 8.27 -25.44
CA ASP A 140 10.85 7.01 -25.71
C ASP A 140 10.11 6.25 -26.82
N ALA A 141 10.87 5.76 -27.79
CA ALA A 141 10.33 4.90 -28.84
C ALA A 141 9.85 3.55 -28.27
N ASP A 142 10.47 3.10 -27.17
CA ASP A 142 10.14 1.85 -26.49
C ASP A 142 9.13 2.10 -25.35
N ARG A 143 7.87 2.20 -25.77
CA ARG A 143 6.69 2.38 -24.91
C ARG A 143 6.20 1.09 -24.25
N GLU A 144 7.09 0.12 -24.01
CA GLU A 144 6.69 -1.15 -23.41
C GLU A 144 6.20 -0.94 -21.98
N TRP A 145 4.88 -0.89 -21.81
CA TRP A 145 4.20 -0.95 -20.52
C TRP A 145 3.31 -2.19 -20.51
N PRO A 146 3.28 -2.97 -19.41
CA PRO A 146 3.90 -2.70 -18.11
C PRO A 146 5.38 -3.06 -18.03
N TRP A 147 6.17 -2.27 -17.29
CA TRP A 147 7.56 -2.63 -17.02
C TRP A 147 7.65 -3.81 -16.04
N PRO A 148 8.59 -4.76 -16.24
CA PRO A 148 8.75 -5.93 -15.38
C PRO A 148 9.10 -5.62 -13.91
N ASN A 149 9.47 -4.38 -13.61
CA ASN A 149 9.94 -3.93 -12.31
C ASN A 149 8.91 -3.05 -11.57
N VAL A 150 7.66 -2.99 -12.05
CA VAL A 150 6.57 -2.19 -11.45
C VAL A 150 5.46 -3.05 -10.86
N TRP A 151 5.23 -2.87 -9.57
CA TRP A 151 4.12 -3.42 -8.81
C TRP A 151 3.15 -2.28 -8.53
N LEU A 152 1.90 -2.41 -8.96
CA LEU A 152 0.88 -1.39 -8.80
C LEU A 152 -0.12 -1.82 -7.74
N GLY A 153 -0.40 -0.95 -6.78
CA GLY A 153 -1.33 -1.26 -5.71
C GLY A 153 -2.27 -0.14 -5.35
N ALA A 154 -3.39 -0.54 -4.74
CA ALA A 154 -4.39 0.35 -4.19
C ALA A 154 -4.46 0.19 -2.66
N THR A 155 -4.61 1.31 -1.95
CA THR A 155 -5.08 1.25 -0.56
C THR A 155 -6.58 1.02 -0.57
N ILE A 156 -7.04 0.01 0.16
CA ILE A 156 -8.46 -0.32 0.32
C ILE A 156 -8.73 -0.47 1.82
N VAL A 157 -9.64 0.31 2.39
CA VAL A 157 -9.86 0.26 3.85
C VAL A 157 -11.19 -0.38 4.26
N ASN A 158 -12.14 -0.56 3.34
CA ASN A 158 -13.45 -1.17 3.57
C ASN A 158 -14.08 -1.67 2.25
N GLN A 159 -15.23 -2.36 2.33
CA GLN A 159 -15.93 -2.89 1.16
C GLN A 159 -16.29 -1.82 0.11
N THR A 160 -16.75 -0.64 0.52
CA THR A 160 -17.12 0.43 -0.42
C THR A 160 -15.94 0.85 -1.29
N GLU A 161 -14.75 0.96 -0.72
CA GLU A 161 -13.54 1.20 -1.51
C GLU A 161 -13.13 -0.02 -2.34
N ALA A 162 -13.29 -1.24 -1.80
CA ALA A 162 -12.99 -2.48 -2.52
C ALA A 162 -13.80 -2.57 -3.83
N ASP A 163 -15.12 -2.44 -3.75
CA ASP A 163 -16.04 -2.48 -4.90
C ASP A 163 -15.71 -1.38 -5.92
N ARG A 164 -15.35 -0.19 -5.40
CA ARG A 164 -15.07 0.98 -6.23
C ARG A 164 -13.74 0.89 -6.97
N ASP A 165 -12.69 0.37 -6.35
CA ASP A 165 -11.31 0.62 -6.77
C ASP A 165 -10.54 -0.64 -7.20
N ILE A 166 -10.93 -1.83 -6.73
CA ILE A 166 -10.27 -3.08 -7.17
C ILE A 166 -10.49 -3.32 -8.67
N PRO A 167 -11.70 -3.16 -9.25
CA PRO A 167 -11.88 -3.29 -10.69
C PRO A 167 -11.00 -2.32 -11.50
N LYS A 168 -10.86 -1.08 -11.01
CA LYS A 168 -10.00 -0.06 -11.65
C LYS A 168 -8.52 -0.44 -11.59
N LEU A 169 -8.06 -1.00 -10.47
CA LEU A 169 -6.70 -1.51 -10.29
C LEU A 169 -6.40 -2.58 -11.34
N LEU A 170 -7.25 -3.61 -11.43
CA LEU A 170 -7.06 -4.75 -12.32
C LEU A 170 -7.15 -4.38 -13.81
N ALA A 171 -7.90 -3.31 -14.14
CA ALA A 171 -7.97 -2.79 -15.49
C ALA A 171 -6.63 -2.19 -15.97
N VAL A 172 -5.79 -1.67 -15.07
CA VAL A 172 -4.45 -1.15 -15.40
C VAL A 172 -3.46 -2.31 -15.49
N THR A 173 -2.68 -2.41 -16.55
CA THR A 173 -1.64 -3.45 -16.66
C THR A 173 -0.48 -3.15 -15.72
N ALA A 174 0.02 -4.16 -15.01
CA ALA A 174 1.18 -4.10 -14.13
C ALA A 174 1.79 -5.51 -14.03
N ARG A 175 3.05 -5.61 -13.56
CA ARG A 175 3.68 -6.93 -13.31
C ARG A 175 3.07 -7.63 -12.10
N VAL A 176 2.72 -6.86 -11.08
CA VAL A 176 2.08 -7.32 -9.84
C VAL A 176 0.99 -6.32 -9.46
N HIS A 177 -0.19 -6.82 -9.13
CA HIS A 177 -1.28 -6.07 -8.50
C HIS A 177 -1.34 -6.39 -7.02
N PHE A 178 -1.32 -5.38 -6.15
CA PHE A 178 -1.41 -5.61 -4.70
C PHE A 178 -2.42 -4.70 -3.99
N LEU A 179 -2.99 -5.21 -2.89
CA LEU A 179 -3.86 -4.44 -2.01
C LEU A 179 -3.13 -4.14 -0.71
N SER A 180 -3.11 -2.86 -0.35
CA SER A 180 -2.61 -2.41 0.96
C SER A 180 -3.80 -2.02 1.82
N MET A 181 -4.28 -2.94 2.63
CA MET A 181 -5.39 -2.73 3.56
C MET A 181 -4.88 -2.30 4.93
N GLU A 182 -4.25 -1.13 4.94
CA GLU A 182 -3.65 -0.52 6.13
C GLU A 182 -3.91 1.01 6.19
N PRO A 183 -4.82 1.47 7.06
CA PRO A 183 -5.60 0.69 8.03
C PRO A 183 -6.76 -0.07 7.37
N LEU A 184 -7.05 -1.29 7.83
CA LEU A 184 -8.33 -1.94 7.55
C LEU A 184 -9.37 -1.46 8.58
N ILE A 185 -10.41 -0.76 8.10
CA ILE A 185 -11.43 -0.11 8.96
C ILE A 185 -12.83 -0.69 8.79
N GLY A 186 -12.99 -1.71 7.95
CA GLY A 186 -14.22 -2.47 7.78
C GLY A 186 -13.95 -3.83 7.14
N PRO A 187 -14.92 -4.75 7.16
CA PRO A 187 -14.80 -6.03 6.48
C PRO A 187 -14.68 -5.83 4.97
N VAL A 188 -13.97 -6.75 4.32
CA VAL A 188 -13.86 -6.84 2.86
C VAL A 188 -14.01 -8.29 2.43
N ASP A 189 -14.89 -8.50 1.45
CA ASP A 189 -15.03 -9.70 0.64
C ASP A 189 -14.38 -9.42 -0.73
N LEU A 190 -13.28 -10.12 -1.01
CA LEU A 190 -12.49 -10.03 -2.23
C LEU A 190 -13.20 -10.68 -3.42
N THR A 191 -14.12 -11.62 -3.16
CA THR A 191 -14.84 -12.34 -4.22
C THR A 191 -15.87 -11.42 -4.83
N SER A 192 -16.66 -10.74 -3.99
CA SER A 192 -17.66 -9.77 -4.43
C SER A 192 -17.05 -8.52 -5.07
N SER A 193 -15.82 -8.16 -4.71
CA SER A 193 -15.10 -7.03 -5.31
C SER A 193 -14.35 -7.38 -6.60
N GLY A 194 -14.36 -8.65 -7.02
CA GLY A 194 -13.59 -9.16 -8.16
C GLY A 194 -12.06 -9.23 -7.93
N ALA A 195 -11.58 -9.04 -6.70
CA ALA A 195 -10.15 -9.13 -6.40
C ALA A 195 -9.60 -10.53 -6.62
N VAL A 196 -10.45 -11.54 -6.38
CA VAL A 196 -10.18 -12.93 -6.69
C VAL A 196 -11.14 -13.33 -7.81
N TRP A 197 -10.59 -13.66 -8.98
CA TRP A 197 -11.33 -14.12 -10.17
C TRP A 197 -12.14 -13.03 -10.90
N SER A 198 -11.44 -12.21 -11.70
CA SER A 198 -12.05 -11.28 -12.67
C SER A 198 -11.58 -11.54 -14.10
N ASP A 199 -12.42 -11.19 -15.09
CA ASP A 199 -11.98 -11.15 -16.50
C ASP A 199 -10.98 -10.01 -16.76
N MET A 200 -10.45 -9.93 -17.98
CA MET A 200 -9.47 -8.90 -18.36
C MET A 200 -10.02 -7.46 -18.31
N ASN A 201 -11.35 -7.29 -18.19
CA ASN A 201 -12.04 -6.01 -18.08
C ASN A 201 -12.45 -5.67 -16.64
N GLY A 202 -12.19 -6.56 -15.66
CA GLY A 202 -12.51 -6.37 -14.25
C GLY A 202 -13.92 -6.82 -13.84
N ASN A 203 -14.61 -7.63 -14.66
CA ASN A 203 -15.89 -8.23 -14.29
C ASN A 203 -15.68 -9.51 -13.49
N ILE A 204 -16.48 -9.72 -12.44
CA ILE A 204 -16.48 -10.96 -11.63
C ILE A 204 -16.84 -12.16 -12.51
N VAL A 205 -16.08 -13.25 -12.38
CA VAL A 205 -16.31 -14.48 -13.15
C VAL A 205 -16.05 -15.72 -12.29
N ASP A 206 -16.86 -16.76 -12.49
CA ASP A 206 -16.71 -18.05 -11.80
C ASP A 206 -15.50 -18.84 -12.33
N ALA A 207 -14.48 -18.98 -11.48
CA ALA A 207 -13.44 -20.03 -11.49
C ALA A 207 -12.50 -20.14 -12.74
N PRO A 208 -11.32 -20.79 -12.61
CA PRO A 208 -10.08 -20.43 -13.30
C PRO A 208 -9.90 -21.04 -14.71
N SER A 209 -10.94 -21.01 -15.54
CA SER A 209 -10.91 -21.60 -16.90
C SER A 209 -10.84 -20.58 -18.05
N ARG A 210 -10.74 -19.26 -17.77
CA ARG A 210 -10.96 -18.22 -18.80
C ARG A 210 -10.01 -16.99 -18.78
N GLY A 211 -8.71 -17.16 -18.50
CA GLY A 211 -7.75 -16.04 -18.63
C GLY A 211 -8.00 -14.91 -17.64
N LEU A 212 -8.23 -15.27 -16.38
CA LEU A 212 -8.65 -14.36 -15.32
C LEU A 212 -7.48 -13.61 -14.68
N ARG A 213 -7.70 -12.38 -14.22
CA ARG A 213 -6.80 -11.64 -13.34
C ARG A 213 -7.30 -11.75 -11.89
N SER A 214 -6.36 -11.87 -10.98
CA SER A 214 -6.56 -11.65 -9.54
C SER A 214 -5.53 -10.66 -9.06
N VAL A 215 -5.71 -10.15 -7.85
CA VAL A 215 -4.59 -9.50 -7.16
C VAL A 215 -3.53 -10.57 -6.83
N ASP A 216 -2.27 -10.17 -6.86
CA ASP A 216 -1.12 -11.04 -6.59
C ASP A 216 -0.71 -11.01 -5.12
N TRP A 217 -1.20 -10.04 -4.34
CA TRP A 217 -0.82 -9.86 -2.95
C TRP A 217 -1.82 -9.04 -2.14
N VAL A 218 -2.07 -9.45 -0.90
CA VAL A 218 -2.87 -8.67 0.06
C VAL A 218 -2.06 -8.45 1.33
N ILE A 219 -1.91 -7.18 1.69
CA ILE A 219 -1.25 -6.71 2.92
C ILE A 219 -2.32 -6.16 3.84
N VAL A 220 -2.41 -6.64 5.08
CA VAL A 220 -3.37 -6.19 6.08
C VAL A 220 -2.66 -5.60 7.29
N GLY A 221 -3.14 -4.46 7.78
CA GLY A 221 -2.66 -3.87 9.02
C GLY A 221 -3.67 -2.94 9.67
N GLY A 222 -3.61 -2.85 11.00
CA GLY A 222 -4.41 -1.89 11.76
C GLY A 222 -3.79 -0.48 11.81
N GLU A 223 -4.60 0.48 12.24
CA GLU A 223 -4.21 1.89 12.30
C GLU A 223 -3.21 2.17 13.44
N SER A 224 -2.25 3.06 13.19
CA SER A 224 -1.26 3.50 14.18
C SER A 224 -1.44 4.97 14.53
N GLY A 225 -1.00 5.38 15.72
CA GLY A 225 -1.03 6.77 16.17
C GLY A 225 -2.09 7.09 17.24
N PRO A 226 -2.13 8.34 17.72
CA PRO A 226 -2.92 8.72 18.89
C PRO A 226 -4.43 8.50 18.73
N HIS A 227 -4.93 8.55 17.49
CA HIS A 227 -6.35 8.40 17.15
C HIS A 227 -6.66 7.12 16.37
N ALA A 228 -5.79 6.11 16.47
CA ALA A 228 -5.97 4.85 15.77
C ALA A 228 -7.33 4.22 16.08
N ARG A 229 -8.04 3.79 15.03
CA ARG A 229 -9.27 3.00 15.13
C ARG A 229 -8.94 1.50 15.31
N PRO A 230 -9.72 0.75 16.10
CA PRO A 230 -9.56 -0.68 16.24
C PRO A 230 -9.99 -1.41 14.95
N MET A 231 -9.23 -2.45 14.58
CA MET A 231 -9.57 -3.37 13.49
C MET A 231 -10.16 -4.64 14.09
N HIS A 232 -11.33 -5.05 13.63
CA HIS A 232 -11.93 -6.30 14.10
C HIS A 232 -11.05 -7.50 13.71
N PRO A 233 -10.75 -8.45 14.62
CA PRO A 233 -9.88 -9.58 14.33
C PRO A 233 -10.40 -10.45 13.18
N ASP A 234 -11.72 -10.64 13.10
CA ASP A 234 -12.31 -11.49 12.06
C ASP A 234 -12.22 -10.87 10.66
N TRP A 235 -12.02 -9.55 10.52
CA TRP A 235 -11.78 -8.96 9.20
C TRP A 235 -10.42 -9.42 8.64
N ALA A 236 -9.38 -9.41 9.48
CA ALA A 236 -8.05 -9.89 9.09
C ALA A 236 -8.03 -11.41 8.87
N ARG A 237 -8.73 -12.18 9.70
CA ARG A 237 -8.87 -13.65 9.53
C ARG A 237 -9.61 -13.99 8.24
N SER A 238 -10.71 -13.31 7.96
CA SER A 238 -11.49 -13.50 6.74
C SER A 238 -10.63 -13.23 5.50
N LEU A 239 -9.88 -12.13 5.47
CA LEU A 239 -8.99 -11.82 4.34
C LEU A 239 -7.87 -12.86 4.18
N ARG A 240 -7.28 -13.34 5.28
CA ARG A 240 -6.31 -14.45 5.25
C ARG A 240 -6.91 -15.69 4.60
N ASP A 241 -8.11 -16.07 5.01
CA ASP A 241 -8.75 -17.31 4.57
C ASP A 241 -9.22 -17.20 3.11
N GLN A 242 -9.73 -16.03 2.69
CA GLN A 242 -10.04 -15.73 1.29
C GLN A 242 -8.78 -15.79 0.41
N CYS A 243 -7.65 -15.21 0.86
CA CYS A 243 -6.39 -15.27 0.15
C CYS A 243 -5.87 -16.71 0.02
N ALA A 244 -5.92 -17.47 1.12
CA ALA A 244 -5.53 -18.88 1.12
C ALA A 244 -6.39 -19.72 0.15
N ALA A 245 -7.71 -19.50 0.12
CA ALA A 245 -8.62 -20.17 -0.80
C ALA A 245 -8.34 -19.83 -2.27
N ALA A 246 -7.89 -18.59 -2.54
CA ALA A 246 -7.57 -18.12 -3.88
C ALA A 246 -6.12 -18.37 -4.32
N GLY A 247 -5.26 -18.90 -3.44
CA GLY A 247 -3.82 -19.02 -3.70
C GLY A 247 -3.08 -17.69 -3.77
N VAL A 248 -3.64 -16.63 -3.19
CA VAL A 248 -3.04 -15.29 -3.15
C VAL A 248 -2.16 -15.15 -1.91
N PRO A 249 -0.90 -14.72 -2.03
CA PRO A 249 -0.06 -14.37 -0.89
C PRO A 249 -0.72 -13.36 0.06
N PHE A 250 -0.69 -13.69 1.35
CA PHE A 250 -1.22 -12.85 2.42
C PHE A 250 -0.12 -12.42 3.40
N LEU A 251 -0.06 -11.11 3.68
CA LEU A 251 0.84 -10.55 4.69
C LEU A 251 0.04 -9.81 5.76
N PHE A 252 0.16 -10.27 7.02
CA PHE A 252 -0.37 -9.55 8.17
C PHE A 252 0.74 -8.70 8.80
N LYS A 253 0.70 -7.40 8.56
CA LYS A 253 1.79 -6.51 8.96
C LYS A 253 1.81 -6.28 10.46
N GLN A 254 0.66 -5.89 11.03
CA GLN A 254 0.50 -5.64 12.45
C GLN A 254 -0.95 -5.28 12.82
N TRP A 255 -1.25 -5.27 14.11
CA TRP A 255 -2.53 -4.81 14.63
C TRP A 255 -2.69 -3.28 14.76
N GLY A 256 -1.60 -2.50 14.70
CA GLY A 256 -1.67 -1.06 15.01
C GLY A 256 -1.70 -0.83 16.53
N GLU A 257 -2.40 0.19 17.02
CA GLU A 257 -2.41 0.50 18.47
C GLU A 257 -3.27 -0.44 19.34
N TRP A 258 -4.10 -1.28 18.71
CA TRP A 258 -5.10 -2.12 19.37
C TRP A 258 -4.72 -3.59 19.25
N ALA A 259 -5.13 -4.44 20.18
CA ALA A 259 -5.03 -5.90 20.06
C ALA A 259 -6.31 -6.58 20.56
N PRO A 260 -6.64 -7.80 20.08
CA PRO A 260 -7.75 -8.58 20.64
C PRO A 260 -7.57 -8.79 22.14
N ALA A 261 -8.63 -8.55 22.90
CA ALA A 261 -8.61 -8.61 24.35
C ALA A 261 -9.56 -9.72 24.86
N PRO A 262 -9.24 -10.37 26.00
CA PRO A 262 -10.23 -11.15 26.72
C PRO A 262 -11.40 -10.26 27.13
N GLU A 263 -12.58 -10.86 27.33
CA GLU A 263 -13.79 -10.16 27.74
C GLU A 263 -13.61 -9.56 29.14
N VAL A 264 -13.08 -8.33 29.18
CA VAL A 264 -12.76 -7.61 30.42
C VAL A 264 -13.44 -6.26 30.36
N ILE A 265 -14.31 -6.02 31.35
CA ILE A 265 -14.97 -4.75 31.57
C ILE A 265 -13.97 -3.85 32.29
N ASP A 266 -13.49 -2.80 31.62
CA ASP A 266 -12.90 -1.67 32.31
C ASP A 266 -13.93 -0.55 32.49
N ALA A 267 -13.81 0.18 33.59
CA ALA A 267 -14.67 1.31 33.91
C ALA A 267 -14.25 2.61 33.19
N SER A 268 -13.23 2.57 32.32
CA SER A 268 -12.54 3.76 31.81
C SER A 268 -12.91 4.15 30.37
N GLY A 269 -13.45 3.21 29.58
CA GLY A 269 -13.99 3.44 28.24
C GLY A 269 -12.99 3.91 27.17
N THR A 270 -11.72 4.14 27.53
CA THR A 270 -10.68 4.67 26.63
C THR A 270 -9.61 3.64 26.28
N LEU A 271 -9.46 2.58 27.08
CA LEU A 271 -8.53 1.49 26.81
C LEU A 271 -9.16 0.33 26.06
N PHE A 272 -10.49 0.25 26.01
CA PHE A 272 -11.20 -0.86 25.39
C PHE A 272 -12.22 -0.38 24.35
N HIS A 273 -12.43 -1.20 23.34
CA HIS A 273 -13.48 -1.02 22.34
C HIS A 273 -14.26 -2.31 22.18
N ARG A 274 -15.59 -2.22 22.24
CA ARG A 274 -16.50 -3.35 22.01
C ARG A 274 -17.19 -3.17 20.65
N PHE A 275 -17.02 -4.14 19.77
CA PHE A 275 -17.81 -4.23 18.54
C PHE A 275 -19.23 -4.70 18.83
N THR A 276 -20.14 -4.51 17.86
CA THR A 276 -21.57 -4.81 18.02
C THR A 276 -21.88 -6.29 18.26
N ASP A 277 -21.00 -7.18 17.82
CA ASP A 277 -21.06 -8.63 18.03
C ASP A 277 -20.44 -9.09 19.37
N GLY A 278 -19.94 -8.14 20.17
CA GLY A 278 -19.38 -8.40 21.49
C GLY A 278 -17.87 -8.60 21.51
N VAL A 279 -17.18 -8.56 20.37
CA VAL A 279 -15.71 -8.69 20.33
C VAL A 279 -15.04 -7.47 20.96
N TRP A 280 -14.03 -7.71 21.79
CA TRP A 280 -13.28 -6.67 22.49
C TRP A 280 -11.88 -6.48 21.92
N MET A 281 -11.48 -5.21 21.80
CA MET A 281 -10.12 -4.79 21.51
C MET A 281 -9.60 -3.93 22.66
N GLN A 282 -8.32 -4.07 23.01
CA GLN A 282 -7.65 -3.24 23.99
C GLN A 282 -6.54 -2.41 23.33
N ARG A 283 -6.47 -1.13 23.69
CA ARG A 283 -5.41 -0.21 23.25
C ARG A 283 -4.17 -0.43 24.11
N ILE A 284 -3.25 -1.24 23.60
CA ILE A 284 -2.00 -1.59 24.31
C ILE A 284 -0.74 -0.96 23.66
N GLY A 285 -0.94 -0.25 22.56
CA GLY A 285 0.12 0.45 21.84
C GLY A 285 0.78 -0.43 20.78
N LYS A 286 1.21 0.21 19.68
CA LYS A 286 1.76 -0.44 18.48
C LYS A 286 2.76 -1.56 18.76
N ARG A 287 3.72 -1.28 19.64
CA ARG A 287 4.81 -2.22 19.95
C ARG A 287 4.32 -3.48 20.65
N ALA A 288 3.37 -3.34 21.57
CA ALA A 288 2.84 -4.46 22.34
C ALA A 288 1.83 -5.27 21.53
N ALA A 289 1.01 -4.61 20.70
CA ALA A 289 0.04 -5.26 19.84
C ALA A 289 0.70 -6.19 18.80
N GLY A 290 1.83 -5.76 18.22
CA GLY A 290 2.67 -6.63 17.40
C GLY A 290 2.01 -7.13 16.12
N ARG A 291 2.52 -8.26 15.61
CA ARG A 291 2.21 -8.79 14.26
C ARG A 291 1.79 -10.25 14.24
N LEU A 292 1.34 -10.79 15.36
CA LEU A 292 0.84 -12.15 15.43
C LEU A 292 -0.66 -12.15 15.15
N LEU A 293 -1.09 -12.81 14.09
CA LEU A 293 -2.50 -13.12 13.83
C LEU A 293 -2.70 -14.61 14.09
N ASP A 294 -3.48 -14.91 15.13
CA ASP A 294 -3.66 -16.27 15.66
C ASP A 294 -2.31 -16.93 15.98
N VAL A 295 -1.54 -16.27 16.86
CA VAL A 295 -0.25 -16.71 17.44
C VAL A 295 0.90 -16.98 16.46
N ARG A 296 0.74 -16.66 15.17
CA ARG A 296 1.81 -16.79 14.16
C ARG A 296 1.94 -15.54 13.29
N THR A 297 3.09 -15.39 12.65
CA THR A 297 3.27 -14.37 11.61
C THR A 297 2.73 -14.87 10.28
N HIS A 298 2.30 -13.94 9.43
CA HIS A 298 1.88 -14.21 8.06
C HIS A 298 2.71 -13.27 7.18
N ASP A 299 3.80 -13.79 6.61
CA ASP A 299 4.83 -13.01 5.91
C ASP A 299 4.98 -13.51 4.45
N GLN A 300 3.86 -13.78 3.76
CA GLN A 300 3.90 -14.28 2.39
C GLN A 300 4.12 -13.15 1.38
N PHE A 301 4.78 -13.47 0.28
CA PHE A 301 5.10 -12.55 -0.81
C PHE A 301 4.80 -13.18 -2.18
N PRO A 302 4.51 -12.37 -3.22
CA PRO A 302 4.40 -12.85 -4.59
C PRO A 302 5.65 -13.57 -5.07
N ALA A 303 5.45 -14.72 -5.71
CA ALA A 303 6.51 -15.37 -6.47
C ALA A 303 6.64 -14.65 -7.81
N VAL A 304 7.59 -13.72 -7.91
CA VAL A 304 7.92 -13.05 -9.18
C VAL A 304 9.21 -13.69 -9.70
N PRO A 305 9.16 -14.47 -10.81
CA PRO A 305 10.38 -14.91 -11.48
C PRO A 305 11.26 -13.70 -11.77
N ALA A 306 12.54 -13.82 -11.38
CA ALA A 306 13.56 -12.81 -11.60
C ALA A 306 13.77 -12.52 -13.09
#